data_AF-A0A662S089-F1
#
_entry.id   AF-A0A662S089-F1
#
_cell.length_a   1.000
_cell.length_b   1.000
_cell.length_c   1.000
_cell.angle_alpha   90.00
_cell.angle_beta   90.00
_cell.angle_gamma   90.00
#
_symmetry.space_group_name_H-M   'P 1'
#
loop_
_entity.id
_entity.type
_entity.pdbx_description
1 polymer ?
#
loop_
_entity_poly.entity_id
_entity_poly.type
_entity_poly.pdbx_seq_one_letter_code
_entity_poly.pdbx_strand_id
1 'polypeptide(L)'
;MDNTSRWAGFSVAIVIVIVILLLGSYYYIYTYATKEKKTRSLPSGIENKITVEVKDSMCHYKQERIWSEKEFQQILEDEERFKEKMINDFKGAHKSYGITIRNCNIQLDKDSRITTLECDVEGFVYK
;
A
#
# COMPACT_ATOMS: atom_id res chain seq x y z
N MET A 1 26.42 41.02 -47.54
CA MET A 1 25.41 40.07 -47.03
C MET A 1 25.88 39.64 -45.66
N ASP A 2 25.22 40.15 -44.62
CA ASP A 2 25.58 40.04 -43.22
C ASP A 2 25.09 38.69 -42.66
N ASN A 3 26.03 37.81 -42.33
CA ASN A 3 25.70 36.48 -41.80
C ASN A 3 25.14 36.53 -40.36
N THR A 4 25.17 37.70 -39.72
CA THR A 4 24.79 37.97 -38.32
C THR A 4 23.32 37.68 -38.02
N SER A 5 22.41 37.96 -38.96
CA SER A 5 20.97 37.65 -38.79
C SER A 5 20.69 36.14 -38.76
N ARG A 6 21.49 35.36 -39.48
CA ARG A 6 21.34 33.91 -39.60
C ARG A 6 21.85 33.16 -38.37
N TRP A 7 22.98 33.58 -37.78
CA TRP A 7 23.50 33.00 -36.54
C TRP A 7 22.61 33.29 -35.33
N ALA A 8 22.02 34.49 -35.25
CA ALA A 8 21.08 34.85 -34.19
C ALA A 8 19.82 33.97 -34.21
N GLY A 9 19.28 33.67 -35.39
CA GLY A 9 18.12 32.77 -35.53
C GLY A 9 18.40 31.33 -35.07
N PHE A 10 19.60 30.80 -35.36
CA PHE A 10 20.02 29.49 -34.86
C PHE A 10 20.22 29.47 -33.35
N SER A 11 20.79 30.54 -32.78
CA SER A 11 20.96 30.66 -31.32
C SER A 11 19.62 30.67 -30.58
N VAL A 12 18.59 31.34 -31.11
CA VAL A 12 17.25 31.34 -30.51
C VAL A 12 16.59 29.95 -30.62
N ALA A 13 16.72 29.27 -31.76
CA ALA A 13 16.17 27.93 -31.94
C ALA A 13 16.80 26.91 -30.97
N ILE A 14 18.11 27.00 -30.71
CA ILE A 14 18.80 26.11 -29.76
C ILE A 14 18.28 26.31 -28.34
N VAL A 15 18.06 27.56 -27.91
CA VAL A 15 17.53 27.87 -26.57
C VAL A 15 16.13 27.26 -26.38
N ILE A 16 15.28 27.32 -27.40
CA ILE A 16 13.91 26.75 -27.35
C ILE A 16 13.97 25.23 -27.17
N VAL A 17 14.85 24.53 -27.89
CA VAL A 17 14.99 23.06 -27.78
C VAL A 17 15.44 22.65 -26.37
N ILE A 18 16.38 23.39 -25.77
CA ILE A 18 16.86 23.12 -24.41
C ILE A 18 15.73 23.27 -23.39
N VAL A 19 14.89 24.31 -23.52
CA VAL A 19 13.73 24.52 -22.63
C VAL A 19 12.74 23.37 -22.72
N ILE A 20 12.47 22.87 -23.93
CA ILE A 20 11.56 21.73 -24.15
C ILE A 20 12.12 20.47 -23.48
N LEU A 21 13.43 20.20 -23.62
CA LEU A 21 14.06 19.04 -22.98
C LEU A 21 14.01 19.12 -21.45
N LEU A 22 14.23 20.30 -20.88
CA LEU A 22 14.16 20.51 -19.43
C LEU A 22 12.73 20.33 -18.89
N LEU A 23 11.72 20.89 -19.57
CA LEU A 23 10.31 20.71 -19.20
C LEU A 23 9.86 19.25 -19.37
N GLY A 24 10.26 18.60 -20.46
CA GLY A 24 9.98 17.19 -20.70
C GLY A 24 10.61 16.28 -19.66
N SER A 25 11.88 16.52 -19.31
CA SER A 25 12.58 15.78 -18.25
C SER A 25 11.93 16.01 -16.88
N TYR A 26 11.58 17.26 -16.55
CA TYR A 26 10.87 17.58 -15.31
C TYR A 26 9.51 16.88 -15.22
N TYR A 27 8.70 16.94 -16.29
CA TYR A 27 7.41 16.25 -16.35
C TYR A 27 7.56 14.72 -16.29
N TYR A 28 8.60 14.19 -16.93
CA TYR A 28 8.95 12.77 -16.86
C TYR A 28 9.28 12.37 -15.41
N ILE A 29 10.15 13.07 -14.70
CA ILE A 29 10.48 12.76 -13.30
C ILE A 29 9.25 12.91 -12.40
N TYR A 30 8.45 13.96 -12.59
CA TYR A 30 7.21 14.19 -11.84
C TYR A 30 6.21 13.03 -11.97
N THR A 31 6.05 12.49 -13.19
CA THR A 31 5.16 11.36 -13.46
C THR A 31 5.74 9.99 -13.05
N TYR A 32 7.06 9.84 -13.02
CA TYR A 32 7.73 8.63 -12.53
C TYR A 32 7.74 8.55 -11.00
N ALA A 33 8.03 9.65 -10.30
CA ALA A 33 8.03 9.70 -8.83
C ALA A 33 6.64 9.44 -8.23
N THR A 34 5.57 9.84 -8.92
CA THR A 34 4.19 9.53 -8.51
C THR A 34 3.81 8.06 -8.73
N LYS A 35 4.50 7.34 -9.64
CA LYS A 35 4.27 5.89 -9.86
C LYS A 35 4.90 4.99 -8.82
N GLU A 36 5.95 5.40 -8.09
CA GLU A 36 6.52 4.59 -6.99
C GLU A 36 5.69 4.65 -5.71
N LYS A 37 4.87 5.70 -5.53
CA LYS A 37 3.79 5.73 -4.52
C LYS A 37 2.57 4.90 -4.94
N LYS A 38 2.71 4.05 -5.96
CA LYS A 38 1.80 2.93 -6.21
C LYS A 38 2.04 1.88 -5.13
N THR A 39 1.41 2.12 -3.98
CA THR A 39 0.59 1.13 -3.28
C THR A 39 0.46 -0.14 -4.11
N ARG A 40 0.84 -1.30 -3.55
CA ARG A 40 0.39 -2.60 -4.04
C ARG A 40 -1.13 -2.54 -4.17
N SER A 41 -1.61 -2.12 -5.33
CA SER A 41 -3.02 -2.06 -5.66
C SER A 41 -3.40 -3.49 -5.94
N LEU A 42 -3.90 -4.17 -4.91
CA LEU A 42 -4.67 -5.40 -5.08
C LEU A 42 -5.82 -5.09 -6.05
N PRO A 43 -6.05 -5.95 -7.06
CA PRO A 43 -7.04 -5.69 -8.09
C PRO A 43 -8.46 -5.64 -7.50
N SER A 44 -9.28 -4.82 -8.15
CA SER A 44 -10.65 -4.41 -7.80
C SER A 44 -11.59 -5.57 -7.49
N GLY A 45 -12.35 -5.45 -6.40
CA GLY A 45 -13.51 -6.30 -6.13
C GLY A 45 -13.99 -6.25 -4.68
N ILE A 46 -13.06 -6.15 -3.73
CA ILE A 46 -13.18 -5.88 -2.29
C ILE A 46 -11.79 -6.23 -1.71
N GLU A 47 -10.96 -5.22 -1.46
CA GLU A 47 -10.85 -4.48 -0.18
C GLU A 47 -10.24 -5.31 0.96
N ASN A 48 -9.06 -5.86 0.70
CA ASN A 48 -8.12 -6.21 1.76
C ASN A 48 -7.22 -5.00 2.04
N LYS A 49 -7.58 -4.20 3.04
CA LYS A 49 -6.77 -3.05 3.46
C LYS A 49 -5.88 -3.47 4.62
N ILE A 50 -4.58 -3.39 4.41
CA ILE A 50 -3.58 -3.64 5.44
C ILE A 50 -2.98 -2.31 5.86
N THR A 51 -3.05 -2.02 7.15
CA THR A 51 -2.42 -0.86 7.78
C THR A 51 -1.39 -1.37 8.77
N VAL A 52 -0.21 -0.76 8.75
CA VAL A 52 0.89 -1.09 9.66
C VAL A 52 1.38 0.21 10.26
N GLU A 53 1.35 0.28 11.58
CA GLU A 53 1.88 1.41 12.33
C GLU A 53 3.01 0.93 13.23
N VAL A 54 4.15 1.62 13.19
CA VAL A 54 5.30 1.27 14.04
C VAL A 54 5.43 2.32 15.14
N LYS A 55 5.36 1.88 16.39
CA LYS A 55 5.49 2.73 17.57
C LYS A 55 6.32 2.01 18.64
N ASP A 56 7.32 2.68 19.21
CA ASP A 56 8.13 2.14 20.31
C ASP A 56 8.74 0.74 20.02
N SER A 57 9.14 0.49 18.77
CA SER A 57 9.63 -0.82 18.26
C SER A 57 8.58 -1.95 18.23
N MET A 58 7.31 -1.63 18.43
CA MET A 58 6.15 -2.50 18.21
C MET A 58 5.52 -2.20 16.85
N CYS A 59 5.13 -3.23 16.12
CA CYS A 59 4.35 -3.11 14.88
C CYS A 59 2.87 -3.42 15.19
N HIS A 60 2.00 -2.41 15.09
CA HIS A 60 0.56 -2.56 15.15
C HIS A 60 0.03 -2.91 13.76
N TYR A 61 -0.31 -4.19 13.58
CA TYR A 61 -0.87 -4.71 12.35
C TYR A 61 -2.39 -4.61 12.38
N LYS A 62 -2.98 -4.07 11.32
CA LYS A 62 -4.42 -4.06 11.10
C LYS A 62 -4.75 -4.55 9.69
N GLN A 63 -5.69 -5.48 9.58
CA GLN A 63 -6.22 -5.97 8.32
C GLN A 63 -7.74 -5.92 8.30
N GLU A 64 -8.28 -5.14 7.36
CA GLU A 64 -9.71 -5.06 7.08
C GLU A 64 -10.01 -5.92 5.85
N ARG A 65 -11.05 -6.74 5.94
CA ARG A 65 -11.61 -7.49 4.80
C ARG A 65 -13.10 -7.22 4.72
N ILE A 66 -13.58 -6.77 3.56
CA ILE A 66 -15.02 -6.81 3.27
C ILE A 66 -15.38 -8.22 2.80
N TRP A 67 -16.59 -8.65 3.12
CA TRP A 67 -17.16 -9.92 2.70
C TRP A 67 -18.43 -9.71 1.87
N SER A 68 -18.74 -10.68 0.99
CA SER A 68 -20.07 -10.73 0.40
C SER A 68 -21.12 -11.01 1.49
N GLU A 69 -22.38 -10.66 1.24
CA GLU A 69 -23.48 -10.93 2.17
C GLU A 69 -23.51 -12.41 2.59
N LYS A 70 -23.42 -13.32 1.61
CA LYS A 70 -23.46 -14.76 1.87
C LYS A 70 -22.30 -15.23 2.75
N GLU A 71 -21.08 -14.79 2.48
CA GLU A 71 -19.91 -15.15 3.28
C GLU A 71 -19.99 -14.56 4.69
N PHE A 72 -20.46 -13.32 4.80
CA PHE A 72 -20.60 -12.67 6.10
C PHE A 72 -21.66 -13.34 6.96
N GLN A 73 -22.78 -13.78 6.39
CA GLN A 73 -23.78 -14.56 7.13
C GLN A 73 -23.19 -15.89 7.66
N GLN A 74 -22.37 -16.59 6.87
CA GLN A 74 -21.66 -17.79 7.33
C GLN A 74 -20.69 -17.50 8.48
N ILE A 75 -20.05 -16.33 8.46
CA ILE A 75 -19.19 -15.88 9.57
C ILE A 75 -20.03 -15.64 10.83
N LEU A 76 -21.22 -15.05 10.71
CA LEU A 76 -22.11 -14.79 11.83
C LEU A 76 -22.72 -16.06 12.43
N GLU A 77 -22.89 -17.13 11.65
CA GLU A 77 -23.39 -18.43 12.13
C GLU A 77 -22.45 -19.08 13.15
N ASP A 78 -21.13 -18.88 13.03
CA ASP A 78 -20.13 -19.39 13.96
C ASP A 78 -18.97 -18.40 14.14
N GLU A 79 -19.30 -17.26 14.75
CA GLU A 79 -18.40 -16.12 14.93
C GLU A 79 -17.15 -16.49 15.75
N GLU A 80 -17.31 -17.26 16.82
CA GLU A 80 -16.19 -17.64 17.69
C GLU A 80 -15.18 -18.53 16.94
N ARG A 81 -15.66 -19.57 16.24
CA ARG A 81 -14.78 -20.43 15.45
C ARG A 81 -14.11 -19.65 14.33
N PHE A 82 -14.82 -18.74 13.67
CA PHE A 82 -14.23 -17.88 12.65
C PHE A 82 -13.09 -17.04 13.23
N LYS A 83 -13.32 -16.38 14.37
CA LYS A 83 -12.33 -15.54 15.05
C LYS A 83 -11.09 -16.35 15.43
N GLU A 84 -11.28 -17.50 16.08
CA GLU A 84 -10.19 -18.38 16.48
C GLU A 84 -9.38 -18.84 15.26
N LYS A 85 -10.07 -19.33 14.22
CA LYS A 85 -9.45 -19.79 12.99
C LYS A 85 -8.62 -18.69 12.31
N MET A 86 -9.16 -17.49 12.18
CA MET A 86 -8.46 -16.38 11.54
C MET A 86 -7.21 -15.94 12.32
N ILE A 87 -7.24 -15.92 13.66
CA ILE A 87 -6.06 -15.65 14.49
C ILE A 87 -5.02 -16.76 14.35
N ASN A 88 -5.46 -18.02 14.38
CA ASN A 88 -4.57 -19.18 14.27
C ASN A 88 -3.93 -19.27 12.88
N ASP A 89 -4.69 -19.03 11.81
CA ASP A 89 -4.20 -18.96 10.44
C ASP A 89 -3.14 -17.84 10.32
N PHE A 90 -3.41 -16.66 10.90
CA PHE A 90 -2.46 -15.55 10.89
C PHE A 90 -1.16 -15.87 11.66
N LYS A 91 -1.25 -16.40 12.87
CA LYS A 91 -0.07 -16.82 13.66
C LYS A 91 0.71 -17.94 12.98
N GLY A 92 0.01 -18.92 12.42
CA GLY A 92 0.59 -20.06 11.71
C GLY A 92 1.39 -19.64 10.49
N ALA A 93 0.85 -18.69 9.70
CA ALA A 93 1.51 -18.16 8.52
C ALA A 93 2.84 -17.44 8.83
N HIS A 94 3.01 -16.95 10.06
CA HIS A 94 4.18 -16.15 10.44
C HIS A 94 5.13 -16.82 11.44
N LYS A 95 4.83 -18.06 11.85
CA LYS A 95 5.61 -18.82 12.84
C LYS A 95 7.09 -18.99 12.44
N SER A 96 7.38 -19.06 11.15
CA SER A 96 8.74 -19.24 10.61
C SER A 96 9.60 -17.97 10.62
N TYR A 97 9.01 -16.78 10.80
CA TYR A 97 9.75 -15.51 10.72
C TYR A 97 10.41 -15.07 12.03
N GLY A 98 10.33 -15.87 13.10
CA GLY A 98 10.90 -15.50 14.40
C GLY A 98 10.23 -14.28 15.04
N ILE A 99 9.06 -13.88 14.54
CA ILE A 99 8.27 -12.78 15.09
C ILE A 99 7.31 -13.31 16.14
N THR A 100 7.06 -12.49 17.16
CA THR A 100 6.10 -12.73 18.22
C THR A 100 4.83 -11.95 17.93
N ILE A 101 3.70 -12.66 17.81
CA ILE A 101 2.38 -12.06 17.55
C ILE A 101 1.56 -12.12 18.84
N ARG A 102 1.09 -10.95 19.29
CA ARG A 102 0.35 -10.75 20.56
C ARG A 102 -0.89 -9.89 20.34
N ASN A 103 -1.73 -9.81 21.38
CA ASN A 103 -2.89 -8.93 21.45
C ASN A 103 -3.80 -8.96 20.22
N CYS A 104 -3.96 -10.15 19.62
CA CYS A 104 -4.80 -10.29 18.44
C CYS A 104 -6.28 -10.18 18.82
N ASN A 105 -7.01 -9.36 18.08
CA ASN A 105 -8.45 -9.21 18.20
C ASN A 105 -9.10 -9.17 16.82
N ILE A 106 -10.35 -9.62 16.74
CA ILE A 106 -11.15 -9.54 15.52
C ILE A 106 -12.46 -8.81 15.82
N GLN A 107 -12.71 -7.75 15.07
CA GLN A 107 -13.94 -6.98 15.10
C GLN A 107 -14.77 -7.29 13.84
N LEU A 108 -16.09 -7.33 13.99
CA LEU A 108 -17.03 -7.52 12.90
C LEU A 108 -17.94 -6.29 12.83
N ASP A 109 -17.91 -5.59 11.71
CA ASP A 109 -18.89 -4.55 11.37
C ASP A 109 -19.99 -5.19 10.51
N LYS A 110 -21.19 -5.27 11.08
CA LYS A 110 -22.34 -5.92 10.45
C LYS A 110 -22.97 -5.07 9.35
N ASP A 111 -22.85 -3.75 9.45
CA ASP A 111 -23.47 -2.83 8.49
C ASP A 111 -22.67 -2.80 7.19
N SER A 112 -21.35 -2.80 7.31
CA SER A 112 -20.42 -2.77 6.17
C SER A 112 -19.92 -4.17 5.74
N ARG A 113 -20.22 -5.22 6.51
CA ARG A 113 -19.70 -6.59 6.35
C ARG A 113 -18.18 -6.64 6.36
N ILE A 114 -17.56 -5.86 7.25
CA ILE A 114 -16.11 -5.81 7.41
C ILE A 114 -15.70 -6.68 8.59
N THR A 115 -14.65 -7.48 8.40
CA THR A 115 -13.86 -8.03 9.50
C THR A 115 -12.56 -7.29 9.64
N THR A 116 -12.20 -6.90 10.85
CA THR A 116 -10.94 -6.23 11.17
C THR A 116 -10.12 -7.10 12.10
N LEU A 117 -8.99 -7.62 11.63
CA LEU A 117 -7.97 -8.27 12.45
C LEU A 117 -6.93 -7.23 12.88
N GLU A 118 -6.75 -7.07 14.18
CA GLU A 118 -5.71 -6.24 14.78
C GLU A 118 -4.78 -7.14 15.59
N CYS A 119 -3.46 -6.97 15.47
CA CYS A 119 -2.46 -7.70 16.25
C CYS A 119 -1.24 -6.82 16.50
N ASP A 120 -0.59 -7.05 17.64
CA ASP A 120 0.73 -6.53 17.92
C ASP A 120 1.79 -7.52 17.44
N VAL A 121 2.75 -7.05 16.67
CA VAL A 121 3.84 -7.84 16.09
C VAL A 121 5.16 -7.31 16.63
N GLU A 122 5.80 -8.11 17.47
CA GLU A 122 7.15 -7.89 17.98
C GLU A 122 8.13 -8.72 17.15
N GLY A 123 9.25 -8.14 16.73
CA GLY A 123 10.27 -8.92 16.03
C GLY A 123 11.63 -8.26 16.14
N PHE A 124 12.59 -8.99 16.70
CA PHE A 124 13.99 -8.64 16.57
C PHE A 124 14.42 -8.98 15.15
N VAL A 125 14.43 -8.00 14.23
CA VAL A 125 15.20 -8.16 13.00
C VAL A 125 16.67 -7.97 13.39
N TYR A 126 17.27 -8.96 14.06
CA TYR A 126 18.72 -9.07 14.11
C TYR A 126 19.18 -9.43 12.69
N LYS A 127 19.96 -8.54 12.09
CA LYS A 127 20.73 -8.79 10.89
C LYS A 127 22.21 -8.77 11.25
#